data_AF-A0AAE2RK87-F1
#
_entry.id   AF-A0AAE2RK87-F1
#
_cell.length_a   1.000
_cell.length_b   1.000
_cell.length_c   1.000
_cell.angle_alpha   90.00
_cell.angle_beta   90.00
_cell.angle_gamma   90.00
#
_symmetry.space_group_name_H-M   'P 1'
#
loop_
_entity.id
_entity.type
_entity.pdbx_description
1 polymer ?
#
loop_
_entity_poly.entity_id
_entity_poly.type
_entity_poly.pdbx_seq_one_letter_code
_entity_poly.pdbx_strand_id
1 'polypeptide(L)'
;MSARDPLLITSRKALLAFCCGSALLLAASQAIGESAAVSSRKIEYFNPASDQTVFGKLEFLGGLDLTSSDSLFGAWSSIRFRPDGKRFIGVLDTGHWISGEIKRDEKGRLSGIDGVSLAPMLDREGRNNVPKRAMDAESLAIRGDKIYVGFEQRHRIDQYPLDGFETAKPEKSLPLPIPKKVLESNRSLEMLTASPAQGPLAGGLVTITEESLDINGNLYAGVVDGPHPGGFKLVRRDDFDVTDGAWLPDGDLLLLERRFRFPSGLGMRIVRVKGDSIKPGALVDGEILLDADQSFQIDNMEGLDVVDMGNGDLRLILVSDDNHFMLQRTLMLEFRLQP
;
A
#
# COMPACT_ATOMS: atom_id res chain seq x y z
N MET A 1 -15.84 71.55 71.12
CA MET A 1 -17.00 70.86 70.51
C MET A 1 -16.93 71.10 69.01
N SER A 2 -16.34 70.18 68.25
CA SER A 2 -16.95 68.95 67.69
C SER A 2 -17.03 69.19 66.17
N ALA A 3 -15.98 68.88 65.42
CA ALA A 3 -15.62 67.57 64.88
C ALA A 3 -16.44 67.23 63.62
N ARG A 4 -15.70 67.07 62.52
CA ARG A 4 -16.15 66.83 61.14
C ARG A 4 -16.35 65.33 60.93
N ASP A 5 -17.47 64.94 60.31
CA ASP A 5 -17.70 63.59 59.81
C ASP A 5 -17.59 63.53 58.27
N PRO A 6 -16.90 62.53 57.70
CA PRO A 6 -16.85 62.31 56.26
C PRO A 6 -17.78 61.18 55.75
N LEU A 7 -18.33 61.48 54.57
CA LEU A 7 -18.92 60.67 53.49
C LEU A 7 -18.88 59.13 53.55
N LEU A 8 -20.08 58.57 53.37
CA LEU A 8 -20.40 57.18 53.03
C LEU A 8 -19.86 56.78 51.64
N ILE A 9 -19.21 55.61 51.55
CA ILE A 9 -19.23 54.75 50.36
C ILE A 9 -19.50 53.32 50.82
N THR A 10 -20.62 52.77 50.36
CA THR A 10 -21.09 51.42 50.65
C THR A 10 -20.38 50.39 49.76
N SER A 11 -19.72 49.42 50.38
CA SER A 11 -19.08 48.30 49.69
C SER A 11 -20.12 47.24 49.31
N ARG A 12 -20.27 46.98 48.01
CA ARG A 12 -21.04 45.84 47.50
C ARG A 12 -20.17 44.58 47.48
N LYS A 13 -20.71 43.54 48.07
CA LYS A 13 -20.21 42.16 48.11
C LYS A 13 -19.97 41.62 46.68
N ALA A 14 -18.79 41.05 46.43
CA ALA A 14 -18.56 40.13 45.32
C ALA A 14 -18.16 38.77 45.91
N LEU A 15 -19.07 37.81 45.75
CA LEU A 15 -18.89 36.41 46.10
C LEU A 15 -18.02 35.77 45.00
N LEU A 16 -16.74 35.48 45.28
CA LEU A 16 -15.94 34.65 44.37
C LEU A 16 -16.37 33.20 44.56
N ALA A 17 -17.17 32.69 43.62
CA ALA A 17 -17.40 31.26 43.46
C ALA A 17 -16.12 30.63 42.89
N PHE A 18 -15.46 29.80 43.69
CA PHE A 18 -14.34 28.98 43.27
C PHE A 18 -14.87 27.78 42.46
N CYS A 19 -15.17 27.99 41.18
CA CYS A 19 -15.34 26.89 40.23
C CYS A 19 -13.94 26.42 39.82
N CYS A 20 -13.35 25.50 40.58
CA CYS A 20 -12.29 24.65 40.04
C CYS A 20 -12.93 23.73 39.01
N GLY A 21 -12.90 24.15 37.74
CA GLY A 21 -13.25 23.31 36.61
C GLY A 21 -12.33 22.10 36.60
N SER A 22 -12.91 20.92 36.72
CA SER A 22 -12.26 19.66 36.39
C SER A 22 -11.89 19.73 34.91
N ALA A 23 -10.63 20.05 34.61
CA ALA A 23 -10.09 19.86 33.29
C ALA A 23 -10.07 18.35 33.01
N LEU A 24 -11.07 17.86 32.31
CA LEU A 24 -11.02 16.56 31.64
C LEU A 24 -9.91 16.67 30.59
N LEU A 25 -8.70 16.25 30.99
CA LEU A 25 -7.66 15.85 30.06
C LEU A 25 -8.21 14.66 29.27
N LEU A 26 -8.80 14.95 28.10
CA LEU A 26 -8.94 13.96 27.04
C LEU A 26 -7.52 13.60 26.62
N ALA A 27 -6.95 12.59 27.26
CA ALA A 27 -5.78 11.91 26.72
C ALA A 27 -6.19 11.41 25.34
N ALA A 28 -5.60 12.00 24.29
CA ALA A 28 -5.66 11.39 22.97
C ALA A 28 -5.04 9.98 23.15
N SER A 29 -5.87 8.95 23.01
CA SER A 29 -5.39 7.58 22.92
C SER A 29 -4.41 7.58 21.75
N GLN A 30 -3.12 7.43 22.03
CA GLN A 30 -2.16 7.11 20.97
C GLN A 30 -2.67 5.79 20.37
N ALA A 31 -3.06 5.82 19.09
CA ALA A 31 -3.51 4.65 18.38
C ALA A 31 -2.31 3.71 18.21
N ILE A 32 -2.03 2.91 19.23
CA ILE A 32 -1.17 1.73 19.11
C ILE A 32 -1.97 0.73 18.28
N GLY A 33 -1.34 0.13 17.27
CA GLY A 33 -2.02 -0.83 16.40
C GLY A 33 -2.70 -1.94 17.21
N GLU A 34 -3.90 -2.31 16.79
CA GLU A 34 -4.68 -3.38 17.40
C GLU A 34 -4.19 -4.72 16.83
N SER A 35 -3.96 -5.69 17.70
CA SER A 35 -3.55 -7.02 17.26
C SER A 35 -4.74 -7.75 16.64
N ALA A 36 -4.58 -8.20 15.40
CA ALA A 36 -5.57 -9.02 14.70
C ALA A 36 -5.15 -10.49 14.70
N ALA A 37 -6.06 -11.37 15.11
CA ALA A 37 -5.85 -12.81 14.98
C ALA A 37 -6.16 -13.25 13.55
N VAL A 38 -5.19 -13.84 12.85
CA VAL A 38 -5.36 -14.31 11.47
C VAL A 38 -5.21 -15.82 11.41
N SER A 39 -6.21 -16.49 10.84
CA SER A 39 -6.17 -17.90 10.48
C SER A 39 -5.68 -18.04 9.05
N SER A 40 -4.95 -19.13 8.77
CA SER A 40 -4.44 -19.41 7.42
C SER A 40 -4.75 -20.84 7.00
N ARG A 41 -5.20 -21.00 5.76
CA ARG A 41 -5.31 -22.30 5.08
C ARG A 41 -4.31 -22.32 3.93
N LYS A 42 -3.45 -23.35 3.88
CA LYS A 42 -2.47 -23.49 2.81
C LYS A 42 -3.14 -23.78 1.47
N ILE A 43 -2.58 -23.19 0.41
CA ILE A 43 -2.88 -23.45 -0.98
C ILE A 43 -1.68 -24.21 -1.55
N GLU A 44 -1.89 -25.49 -1.89
CA GLU A 44 -0.81 -26.35 -2.38
C GLU A 44 -0.62 -26.28 -3.89
N TYR A 45 -1.71 -26.04 -4.64
CA TYR A 45 -1.73 -26.03 -6.10
C TYR A 45 -2.28 -24.69 -6.60
N PHE A 46 -1.59 -24.08 -7.55
CA PHE A 46 -2.08 -22.84 -8.18
C PHE A 46 -3.24 -23.13 -9.13
N ASN A 47 -3.16 -24.22 -9.91
CA ASN A 47 -4.29 -24.75 -10.66
C ASN A 47 -4.90 -25.92 -9.86
N PRO A 48 -6.13 -25.81 -9.33
CA PRO A 48 -6.75 -26.90 -8.56
C PRO A 48 -6.94 -28.21 -9.33
N ALA A 49 -6.90 -28.17 -10.66
CA ALA A 49 -7.07 -29.32 -11.54
C ALA A 49 -5.74 -29.94 -12.01
N SER A 50 -4.58 -29.44 -11.57
CA SER A 50 -3.27 -29.90 -12.03
C SER A 50 -2.20 -29.81 -10.94
N ASP A 51 -1.21 -30.69 -10.99
CA ASP A 51 0.00 -30.66 -10.16
C ASP A 51 1.14 -29.83 -10.79
N GLN A 52 0.88 -29.16 -11.93
CA GLN A 52 1.83 -28.24 -12.55
C GLN A 52 2.24 -27.14 -11.56
N THR A 53 3.55 -26.92 -11.44
CA THR A 53 4.10 -25.88 -10.56
C THR A 53 4.69 -24.70 -11.33
N VAL A 54 5.03 -24.85 -12.62
CA VAL A 54 5.67 -23.78 -13.42
C VAL A 54 4.67 -23.18 -14.40
N PHE A 55 4.50 -21.86 -14.36
CA PHE A 55 3.59 -21.08 -15.17
C PHE A 55 4.34 -19.92 -15.82
N GLY A 56 4.65 -20.07 -17.11
CA GLY A 56 5.55 -19.14 -17.81
C GLY A 56 6.93 -19.12 -17.16
N LYS A 57 7.34 -17.96 -16.64
CA LYS A 57 8.61 -17.75 -15.95
C LYS A 57 8.53 -17.87 -14.42
N LEU A 58 7.38 -18.25 -13.88
CA LEU A 58 7.14 -18.31 -12.43
C LEU A 58 6.85 -19.74 -11.98
N GLU A 59 7.55 -20.19 -10.94
CA GLU A 59 7.24 -21.46 -10.25
C GLU A 59 6.42 -21.16 -8.99
N PHE A 60 5.21 -21.68 -8.90
CA PHE A 60 4.37 -21.59 -7.71
C PHE A 60 4.91 -22.47 -6.59
N LEU A 61 5.03 -21.89 -5.40
CA LEU A 61 5.63 -22.53 -4.23
C LEU A 61 4.61 -22.87 -3.17
N GLY A 62 3.45 -22.22 -3.24
CA GLY A 62 2.38 -22.31 -2.28
C GLY A 62 1.73 -20.94 -2.06
N GLY A 63 0.63 -20.97 -1.33
CA GLY A 63 -0.05 -19.75 -0.90
C GLY A 63 -0.80 -19.97 0.40
N LEU A 64 -1.41 -18.90 0.88
CA LEU A 64 -2.26 -18.87 2.06
C LEU A 64 -3.59 -18.23 1.66
N ASP A 65 -4.67 -18.82 2.14
CA ASP A 65 -5.99 -18.21 2.22
C ASP A 65 -6.15 -17.72 3.66
N LEU A 66 -6.21 -16.41 3.84
CA LEU A 66 -6.17 -15.72 5.12
C LEU A 66 -7.57 -15.27 5.53
N THR A 67 -7.92 -15.48 6.78
CA THR A 67 -9.17 -15.00 7.37
C THR A 67 -8.95 -14.43 8.76
N SER A 68 -9.74 -13.42 9.12
CA SER A 68 -9.78 -12.87 10.47
C SER A 68 -11.21 -12.60 10.89
N SER A 69 -11.48 -12.65 12.19
CA SER A 69 -12.73 -12.14 12.77
C SER A 69 -12.70 -10.63 13.01
N ASP A 70 -11.54 -10.00 12.87
CA ASP A 70 -11.39 -8.55 12.95
C ASP A 70 -11.97 -7.91 11.69
N SER A 71 -12.92 -6.99 11.87
CA SER A 71 -13.59 -6.32 10.75
C SER A 71 -12.71 -5.33 9.99
N LEU A 72 -11.52 -4.99 10.52
CA LEU A 72 -10.56 -4.12 9.84
C LEU A 72 -9.61 -4.93 8.93
N PHE A 73 -9.58 -6.25 9.05
CA PHE A 73 -8.73 -7.10 8.21
C PHE A 73 -9.43 -7.38 6.87
N GLY A 74 -8.75 -7.05 5.77
CA GLY A 74 -9.27 -7.06 4.40
C GLY A 74 -8.84 -5.77 3.69
N ALA A 75 -9.40 -5.46 2.51
CA ALA A 75 -9.13 -4.19 1.80
C ALA A 75 -7.65 -3.93 1.44
N TRP A 76 -6.87 -4.96 1.10
CA TRP A 76 -5.43 -4.77 0.83
C TRP A 76 -5.19 -4.00 -0.46
N SER A 77 -4.46 -2.89 -0.42
CA SER A 77 -4.06 -2.18 -1.64
C SER A 77 -2.59 -2.35 -2.00
N SER A 78 -1.69 -2.55 -1.02
CA SER A 78 -0.26 -2.80 -1.33
C SER A 78 0.48 -3.44 -0.16
N ILE A 79 1.63 -4.06 -0.45
CA ILE A 79 2.51 -4.72 0.53
C ILE A 79 3.99 -4.49 0.20
N ARG A 80 4.81 -4.24 1.22
CA ARG A 80 6.28 -4.18 1.13
C ARG A 80 6.93 -4.93 2.28
N PHE A 81 7.92 -5.76 1.97
CA PHE A 81 8.74 -6.48 2.92
C PHE A 81 9.90 -5.61 3.42
N ARG A 82 10.25 -5.81 4.68
CA ARG A 82 11.48 -5.27 5.27
C ARG A 82 12.68 -6.06 4.75
N PRO A 83 13.91 -5.53 4.88
CA PRO A 83 15.13 -6.20 4.38
C PRO A 83 15.40 -7.60 4.93
N ASP A 84 14.70 -8.05 5.98
CA ASP A 84 14.80 -9.42 6.49
C ASP A 84 13.98 -10.45 5.70
N GLY A 85 13.17 -10.01 4.73
CA GLY A 85 12.34 -10.88 3.90
C GLY A 85 11.22 -11.61 4.66
N LYS A 86 10.91 -11.18 5.89
CA LYS A 86 9.92 -11.83 6.77
C LYS A 86 8.84 -10.88 7.24
N ARG A 87 9.25 -9.70 7.72
CA ARG A 87 8.31 -8.69 8.20
C ARG A 87 7.81 -7.88 7.01
N PHE A 88 6.52 -7.57 7.00
CA PHE A 88 5.90 -6.75 5.98
C PHE A 88 5.15 -5.58 6.59
N ILE A 89 4.96 -4.55 5.75
CA ILE A 89 4.05 -3.43 5.97
C ILE A 89 3.18 -3.37 4.72
N GLY A 90 1.88 -3.18 4.90
CA GLY A 90 0.93 -2.92 3.84
C GLY A 90 0.04 -1.75 4.18
N VAL A 91 -0.75 -1.34 3.20
CA VAL A 91 -1.82 -0.34 3.35
C VAL A 91 -3.13 -0.94 2.91
N LEU A 92 -4.20 -0.50 3.57
CA LEU A 92 -5.56 -0.88 3.24
C LEU A 92 -6.30 0.33 2.64
N ASP A 93 -7.22 0.08 1.70
CA ASP A 93 -8.05 1.10 1.04
C ASP A 93 -8.85 1.95 2.07
N THR A 94 -9.06 1.41 3.27
CA THR A 94 -9.78 2.06 4.35
C THR A 94 -8.97 3.14 5.07
N GLY A 95 -7.71 3.37 4.69
CA GLY A 95 -6.80 4.30 5.35
C GLY A 95 -6.19 3.72 6.62
N HIS A 96 -5.91 2.42 6.63
CA HIS A 96 -5.23 1.73 7.71
C HIS A 96 -3.89 1.16 7.22
N TRP A 97 -2.95 1.11 8.14
CA TRP A 97 -1.78 0.27 8.03
C TRP A 97 -2.11 -1.17 8.41
N ILE A 98 -1.45 -2.10 7.74
CA ILE A 98 -1.32 -3.49 8.21
C ILE A 98 0.16 -3.83 8.32
N SER A 99 0.57 -4.53 9.37
CA SER A 99 1.92 -5.08 9.48
C SER A 99 1.90 -6.46 10.11
N GLY A 100 2.95 -7.24 9.89
CA GLY A 100 3.08 -8.58 10.45
C GLY A 100 4.33 -9.28 9.96
N GLU A 101 4.41 -10.60 10.17
CA GLU A 101 5.48 -11.43 9.64
C GLU A 101 4.96 -12.72 9.02
N ILE A 102 5.56 -13.13 7.91
CA ILE A 102 5.28 -14.43 7.31
C ILE A 102 5.97 -15.56 8.09
N LYS A 103 5.32 -16.72 8.13
CA LYS A 103 5.89 -17.98 8.59
C LYS A 103 6.14 -18.91 7.42
N ARG A 104 7.22 -19.69 7.53
CA ARG A 104 7.58 -20.73 6.57
C ARG A 104 7.71 -22.07 7.26
N ASP A 105 7.31 -23.13 6.56
CA ASP A 105 7.54 -24.50 6.99
C ASP A 105 9.01 -24.92 6.81
N GLU A 106 9.35 -26.13 7.24
CA GLU A 106 10.71 -26.69 7.14
C GLU A 106 11.22 -26.80 5.69
N LYS A 107 10.31 -26.76 4.70
CA LYS A 107 10.64 -26.77 3.27
C LYS A 107 10.75 -25.35 2.70
N GLY A 108 10.65 -24.33 3.54
CA GLY A 108 10.73 -22.93 3.15
C GLY A 108 9.47 -22.39 2.48
N ARG A 109 8.33 -23.09 2.51
CA ARG A 109 7.07 -22.62 1.90
C ARG A 109 6.23 -21.85 2.90
N LEU A 110 5.42 -20.88 2.45
CA LEU A 110 4.48 -20.17 3.31
C LEU A 110 3.64 -21.13 4.16
N SER A 111 3.51 -20.82 5.44
CA SER A 111 2.75 -21.63 6.40
C SER A 111 1.79 -20.85 7.29
N GLY A 112 1.83 -19.52 7.26
CA GLY A 112 0.96 -18.63 8.02
C GLY A 112 1.52 -17.21 8.09
N ILE A 113 0.82 -16.33 8.78
CA ILE A 113 1.30 -15.01 9.20
C ILE A 113 1.06 -14.85 10.70
N ASP A 114 1.95 -14.14 11.39
CA ASP A 114 1.85 -13.87 12.83
C ASP A 114 2.09 -12.39 13.13
N GLY A 115 1.73 -11.99 14.37
CA GLY A 115 1.99 -10.66 14.88
C GLY A 115 1.30 -9.56 14.08
N VAL A 116 0.12 -9.87 13.51
CA VAL A 116 -0.61 -8.92 12.67
C VAL A 116 -1.12 -7.76 13.51
N SER A 117 -0.79 -6.55 13.08
CA SER A 117 -1.18 -5.28 13.69
C SER A 117 -1.91 -4.43 12.65
N LEU A 118 -3.05 -3.86 13.04
CA LEU A 118 -3.85 -2.93 12.25
C LEU A 118 -3.87 -1.58 12.95
N ALA A 119 -3.47 -0.52 12.24
CA ALA A 119 -3.40 0.83 12.82
C ALA A 119 -3.99 1.87 11.87
N PRO A 120 -4.85 2.78 12.32
CA PRO A 120 -5.37 3.84 11.46
C PRO A 120 -4.24 4.80 11.07
N MET A 121 -4.24 5.25 9.82
CA MET A 121 -3.31 6.28 9.37
C MET A 121 -3.72 7.64 9.93
N LEU A 122 -2.75 8.45 10.35
CA LEU A 122 -3.00 9.83 10.77
C LEU A 122 -2.92 10.79 9.59
N ASP A 123 -3.86 11.74 9.53
CA ASP A 123 -3.77 12.89 8.62
C ASP A 123 -2.70 13.90 9.08
N ARG A 124 -2.51 14.98 8.30
CA ARG A 124 -1.55 16.05 8.62
C ARG A 124 -1.86 16.77 9.93
N GLU A 125 -3.12 16.79 10.32
CA GLU A 125 -3.58 17.36 11.57
C GLU A 125 -3.42 16.38 12.75
N GLY A 126 -3.15 15.10 12.50
CA GLY A 126 -3.00 14.03 13.49
C GLY A 126 -4.31 13.32 13.84
N ARG A 127 -5.31 13.43 12.98
CA ARG A 127 -6.62 12.81 13.16
C ARG A 127 -6.66 11.46 12.44
N ASN A 128 -7.37 10.51 13.04
CA ASN A 128 -7.67 9.20 12.47
C ASN A 128 -9.16 9.03 12.10
N ASN A 129 -10.02 9.97 12.48
CA ASN A 129 -11.45 9.96 12.20
C ASN A 129 -11.82 10.79 10.96
N VAL A 130 -11.00 10.70 9.92
CA VAL A 130 -11.22 11.41 8.68
C VAL A 130 -12.07 10.56 7.71
N PRO A 131 -12.84 11.18 6.81
CA PRO A 131 -13.62 10.42 5.83
C PRO A 131 -12.73 9.53 4.95
N LYS A 132 -13.18 8.31 4.59
CA LYS A 132 -12.44 7.35 3.73
C LYS A 132 -11.77 8.03 2.53
N ARG A 133 -12.53 8.81 1.75
CA ARG A 133 -12.04 9.59 0.60
C ARG A 133 -10.83 10.53 0.86
N ALA A 134 -10.45 10.77 2.11
CA ALA A 134 -9.27 11.55 2.44
C ALA A 134 -8.02 10.67 2.68
N MET A 135 -8.23 9.39 2.99
CA MET A 135 -7.21 8.40 3.37
C MET A 135 -7.29 7.10 2.54
N ASP A 136 -8.00 7.11 1.42
CA ASP A 136 -7.97 6.07 0.37
C ASP A 136 -6.53 5.84 -0.08
N ALA A 137 -5.88 4.82 0.49
CA ALA A 137 -4.46 4.55 0.33
C ALA A 137 -4.30 3.37 -0.63
N GLU A 138 -3.73 3.64 -1.81
CA GLU A 138 -3.70 2.65 -2.89
C GLU A 138 -2.33 2.02 -3.08
N SER A 139 -1.25 2.71 -2.70
CA SER A 139 0.09 2.22 -2.99
C SER A 139 1.12 2.56 -1.93
N LEU A 140 2.15 1.73 -1.81
CA LEU A 140 3.16 1.81 -0.75
C LEU A 140 4.57 1.64 -1.31
N ALA A 141 5.51 2.49 -0.92
CA ALA A 141 6.94 2.27 -1.15
C ALA A 141 7.75 2.44 0.13
N ILE A 142 8.80 1.65 0.28
CA ILE A 142 9.81 1.81 1.34
C ILE A 142 11.12 2.23 0.68
N ARG A 143 11.75 3.28 1.19
CA ARG A 143 13.08 3.73 0.76
C ARG A 143 13.84 4.33 1.93
N GLY A 144 14.93 3.67 2.33
CA GLY A 144 15.73 4.08 3.48
C GLY A 144 14.91 3.98 4.77
N ASP A 145 14.86 5.08 5.53
CA ASP A 145 14.12 5.22 6.79
C ASP A 145 12.70 5.79 6.58
N LYS A 146 12.18 5.77 5.34
CA LYS A 146 10.89 6.37 4.98
C LYS A 146 9.94 5.39 4.30
N ILE A 147 8.66 5.63 4.55
CA ILE A 147 7.53 5.03 3.86
C ILE A 147 6.88 6.13 3.01
N TYR A 148 6.42 5.78 1.82
CA TYR A 148 5.68 6.67 0.92
C TYR A 148 4.36 6.01 0.57
N VAL A 149 3.27 6.76 0.69
CA VAL A 149 1.93 6.25 0.40
C VAL A 149 1.26 7.11 -0.66
N GLY A 150 0.80 6.47 -1.73
CA GLY A 150 -0.06 7.09 -2.73
C GLY A 150 -1.51 7.04 -2.28
N PHE A 151 -2.21 8.16 -2.37
CA PHE A 151 -3.63 8.25 -2.05
C PHE A 151 -4.45 8.67 -3.26
N GLU A 152 -5.65 8.10 -3.43
CA GLU A 152 -6.64 8.56 -4.39
C GLU A 152 -7.63 9.57 -3.79
N GLN A 153 -8.59 10.05 -4.59
CA GLN A 153 -9.55 11.13 -4.28
C GLN A 153 -8.91 12.49 -3.97
N ARG A 154 -8.08 12.55 -2.92
CA ARG A 154 -7.14 13.63 -2.65
C ARG A 154 -5.74 13.21 -3.12
N HIS A 155 -5.57 13.17 -4.44
CA HIS A 155 -4.32 12.74 -5.10
C HIS A 155 -3.08 13.41 -4.50
N ARG A 156 -2.24 12.58 -3.88
CA ARG A 156 -0.97 12.96 -3.27
C ARG A 156 -0.13 11.71 -3.02
N ILE A 157 1.16 11.95 -2.85
CA ILE A 157 2.08 10.98 -2.25
C ILE A 157 2.56 11.62 -0.95
N ASP A 158 2.22 11.01 0.19
CA ASP A 158 2.69 11.48 1.50
C ASP A 158 3.84 10.59 2.01
N GLN A 159 4.79 11.22 2.69
CA GLN A 159 5.96 10.56 3.29
C GLN A 159 5.76 10.40 4.79
N TYR A 160 6.02 9.21 5.31
CA TYR A 160 5.99 8.85 6.74
C TYR A 160 7.38 8.34 7.18
N PRO A 161 7.74 8.43 8.47
CA PRO A 161 8.90 7.71 8.99
C PRO A 161 8.64 6.19 8.91
N LEU A 162 9.67 5.38 8.67
CA LEU A 162 9.56 3.92 8.72
C LEU A 162 9.42 3.40 10.15
N ASP A 163 10.16 3.97 11.09
CA ASP A 163 10.05 3.62 12.49
C ASP A 163 8.96 4.46 13.16
N GLY A 164 8.02 3.80 13.85
CA GLY A 164 6.90 4.47 14.53
C GLY A 164 5.77 4.94 13.60
N PHE A 165 5.75 4.48 12.35
CA PHE A 165 4.79 4.87 11.31
C PHE A 165 3.31 4.78 11.75
N GLU A 166 2.96 3.78 12.56
CA GLU A 166 1.59 3.54 13.07
C GLU A 166 1.03 4.74 13.86
N THR A 167 1.90 5.55 14.46
CA THR A 167 1.51 6.72 15.27
C THR A 167 1.96 8.05 14.67
N ALA A 168 2.57 8.01 13.48
CA ALA A 168 3.16 9.17 12.86
C ALA A 168 2.17 9.91 11.95
N LYS A 169 2.31 11.24 11.92
CA LYS A 169 1.72 12.07 10.88
C LYS A 169 2.63 12.04 9.64
N PRO A 170 2.11 12.32 8.44
CA PRO A 170 2.97 12.51 7.28
C PRO A 170 3.92 13.69 7.51
N GLU A 171 5.20 13.49 7.23
CA GLU A 171 6.26 14.50 7.37
C GLU A 171 6.15 15.57 6.28
N LYS A 172 5.80 15.15 5.06
CA LYS A 172 5.58 16.02 3.90
C LYS A 172 4.82 15.29 2.78
N SER A 173 4.47 16.04 1.75
CA SER A 173 3.97 15.49 0.49
C SER A 173 4.93 15.75 -0.64
N LEU A 174 5.03 14.79 -1.55
CA LEU A 174 5.83 14.91 -2.75
C LEU A 174 5.03 15.55 -3.90
N PRO A 175 5.72 16.21 -4.85
CA PRO A 175 5.09 16.62 -6.09
C PRO A 175 4.64 15.38 -6.88
N LEU A 176 3.49 15.47 -7.55
CA LEU A 176 3.07 14.42 -8.47
C LEU A 176 3.73 14.62 -9.83
N PRO A 177 4.32 13.57 -10.44
CA PRO A 177 4.90 13.66 -11.77
C PRO A 177 3.83 13.68 -12.88
N ILE A 178 2.56 13.45 -12.52
CA ILE A 178 1.39 13.42 -13.40
C ILE A 178 0.49 14.61 -13.07
N PRO A 179 -0.02 15.37 -14.07
CA PRO A 179 -0.94 16.47 -13.82
C PRO A 179 -2.24 16.00 -13.15
N LYS A 180 -2.62 16.59 -12.00
CA LYS A 180 -3.84 16.20 -11.27
C LYS A 180 -5.13 16.19 -12.10
N LYS A 181 -5.22 17.05 -13.11
CA LYS A 181 -6.40 17.17 -13.99
C LYS A 181 -6.65 15.96 -14.89
N VAL A 182 -5.66 15.07 -15.04
CA VAL A 182 -5.78 13.85 -15.84
C VAL A 182 -5.93 12.60 -14.96
N LEU A 183 -5.87 12.76 -13.63
CA LEU A 183 -6.06 11.66 -12.71
C LEU A 183 -7.56 11.46 -12.50
N GLU A 184 -8.01 10.24 -12.72
CA GLU A 184 -9.34 9.80 -12.33
C GLU A 184 -9.49 9.86 -10.80
N SER A 185 -10.69 10.16 -10.30
CA SER A 185 -10.90 10.35 -8.86
C SER A 185 -10.69 9.06 -8.06
N ASN A 186 -11.09 7.94 -8.65
CA ASN A 186 -10.69 6.59 -8.26
C ASN A 186 -9.87 5.99 -9.40
N ARG A 187 -9.00 5.00 -9.14
CA ARG A 187 -8.13 4.37 -10.17
C ARG A 187 -6.90 5.18 -10.53
N SER A 188 -6.33 5.85 -9.52
CA SER A 188 -5.26 6.83 -9.68
C SER A 188 -3.88 6.26 -9.38
N LEU A 189 -3.27 6.49 -8.23
CA LEU A 189 -1.84 6.21 -7.96
C LEU A 189 -1.63 4.81 -7.39
N GLU A 190 -1.90 3.81 -8.22
CA GLU A 190 -2.13 2.41 -7.81
C GLU A 190 -0.82 1.64 -7.67
N MET A 191 0.20 2.01 -8.45
CA MET A 191 1.56 1.57 -8.18
C MET A 191 2.42 2.72 -7.68
N LEU A 192 3.18 2.45 -6.63
CA LEU A 192 4.27 3.29 -6.12
C LEU A 192 5.39 2.41 -5.59
N THR A 193 6.59 2.51 -6.15
CA THR A 193 7.76 1.75 -5.66
C THR A 193 9.07 2.50 -5.85
N ALA A 194 10.06 2.19 -5.03
CA ALA A 194 11.39 2.80 -5.10
C ALA A 194 12.33 1.92 -5.93
N SER A 195 12.92 2.51 -6.98
CA SER A 195 13.90 1.81 -7.82
C SER A 195 15.18 1.43 -7.06
N PRO A 196 15.96 0.45 -7.55
CA PRO A 196 17.26 0.13 -6.96
C PRO A 196 18.21 1.34 -6.99
N ALA A 197 19.01 1.50 -5.93
CA ALA A 197 19.94 2.64 -5.80
C ALA A 197 21.05 2.63 -6.85
N GLN A 198 21.44 1.45 -7.35
CA GLN A 198 22.46 1.29 -8.39
C GLN A 198 21.91 1.38 -9.82
N GLY A 199 20.58 1.47 -9.97
CA GLY A 199 19.90 1.54 -11.26
C GLY A 199 19.88 2.95 -11.87
N PRO A 200 19.34 3.09 -13.10
CA PRO A 200 19.30 4.37 -13.83
C PRO A 200 18.47 5.46 -13.13
N LEU A 201 17.53 5.06 -12.27
CA LEU A 201 16.71 5.97 -11.48
C LEU A 201 17.29 6.25 -10.09
N ALA A 202 18.39 5.59 -9.70
CA ALA A 202 19.18 5.84 -8.50
C ALA A 202 18.37 5.96 -7.19
N GLY A 203 17.42 5.05 -6.96
CA GLY A 203 16.53 5.12 -5.79
C GLY A 203 15.29 5.99 -5.98
N GLY A 204 15.08 6.56 -7.16
CA GLY A 204 13.90 7.36 -7.49
C GLY A 204 12.61 6.57 -7.31
N LEU A 205 11.59 7.24 -6.79
CA LEU A 205 10.22 6.72 -6.70
C LEU A 205 9.57 6.75 -8.08
N VAL A 206 8.89 5.67 -8.44
CA VAL A 206 8.10 5.54 -9.66
C VAL A 206 6.66 5.27 -9.30
N THR A 207 5.75 5.94 -10.00
CA THR A 207 4.30 5.71 -9.87
C THR A 207 3.65 5.46 -11.22
N ILE A 208 2.65 4.58 -11.26
CA ILE A 208 1.85 4.25 -12.45
C ILE A 208 0.38 4.26 -12.04
N THR A 209 -0.48 4.72 -12.93
CA THR A 209 -1.92 4.73 -12.67
C THR A 209 -2.64 3.44 -13.06
N GLU A 210 -3.78 3.13 -12.43
CA GLU A 210 -4.63 1.97 -12.82
C GLU A 210 -5.38 2.26 -14.13
N GLU A 211 -6.11 3.39 -14.24
CA GLU A 211 -6.95 3.66 -15.43
C GLU A 211 -7.00 5.15 -15.86
N SER A 212 -6.02 5.96 -15.45
CA SER A 212 -5.86 7.29 -16.05
C SER A 212 -5.16 7.16 -17.41
N LEU A 213 -5.91 7.36 -18.51
CA LEU A 213 -5.44 7.07 -19.88
C LEU A 213 -5.17 8.33 -20.72
N ASP A 214 -4.13 8.28 -21.55
CA ASP A 214 -3.94 9.24 -22.63
C ASP A 214 -4.89 8.96 -23.81
N ILE A 215 -4.83 9.82 -24.84
CA ILE A 215 -5.70 9.71 -26.03
C ILE A 215 -5.47 8.42 -26.83
N ASN A 216 -4.33 7.75 -26.64
CA ASN A 216 -3.99 6.50 -27.31
C ASN A 216 -4.29 5.28 -26.42
N GLY A 217 -4.86 5.49 -25.23
CA GLY A 217 -5.16 4.41 -24.28
C GLY A 217 -3.97 3.96 -23.43
N ASN A 218 -2.88 4.72 -23.38
CA ASN A 218 -1.72 4.41 -22.52
C ASN A 218 -1.91 4.99 -21.11
N LEU A 219 -1.41 4.29 -20.09
CA LEU A 219 -1.50 4.72 -18.70
C LEU A 219 -0.56 5.89 -18.42
N TYR A 220 -1.02 6.88 -17.64
CA TYR A 220 -0.15 7.89 -17.08
C TYR A 220 0.77 7.28 -16.02
N ALA A 221 2.05 7.62 -16.11
CA ALA A 221 3.07 7.19 -15.18
C ALA A 221 4.09 8.30 -14.94
N GLY A 222 4.95 8.16 -13.93
CA GLY A 222 5.99 9.13 -13.70
C GLY A 222 7.06 8.73 -12.71
N VAL A 223 8.25 9.27 -12.93
CA VAL A 223 9.34 9.29 -11.95
C VAL A 223 9.09 10.49 -11.04
N VAL A 224 8.81 10.22 -9.77
CA VAL A 224 8.42 11.23 -8.77
C VAL A 224 9.62 12.08 -8.36
N ASP A 225 10.77 11.44 -8.13
CA ASP A 225 12.01 12.08 -7.69
C ASP A 225 13.26 11.32 -8.19
N GLY A 226 14.45 11.75 -7.77
CA GLY A 226 15.72 11.21 -8.25
C GLY A 226 16.35 12.08 -9.36
N PRO A 227 17.28 11.54 -10.17
CA PRO A 227 18.06 12.33 -11.13
C PRO A 227 17.22 12.86 -12.31
N HIS A 228 16.12 12.18 -12.66
CA HIS A 228 15.32 12.47 -13.84
C HIS A 228 13.81 12.41 -13.54
N PRO A 229 13.26 13.30 -12.68
CA PRO A 229 11.84 13.33 -12.40
C PRO A 229 11.05 13.77 -13.64
N GLY A 230 9.86 13.21 -13.82
CA GLY A 230 8.99 13.56 -14.93
C GLY A 230 8.02 12.44 -15.32
N GLY A 231 6.97 12.82 -16.04
CA GLY A 231 5.96 11.89 -16.52
C GLY A 231 6.46 11.04 -17.70
N PHE A 232 5.98 9.80 -17.77
CA PHE A 232 6.10 8.91 -18.91
C PHE A 232 4.74 8.24 -19.17
N LYS A 233 4.70 7.25 -20.06
CA LYS A 233 3.50 6.47 -20.38
C LYS A 233 3.82 4.98 -20.33
N LEU A 234 2.88 4.17 -19.88
CA LEU A 234 2.96 2.70 -19.97
C LEU A 234 1.91 2.21 -20.97
N VAL A 235 2.30 1.33 -21.89
CA VAL A 235 1.37 0.65 -22.80
C VAL A 235 0.40 -0.19 -21.98
N ARG A 236 -0.90 0.08 -22.12
CA ARG A 236 -1.96 -0.78 -21.56
C ARG A 236 -2.30 -1.86 -22.57
N ARG A 237 -2.47 -3.10 -22.12
CA ARG A 237 -2.84 -4.23 -22.98
C ARG A 237 -4.17 -4.83 -22.56
N ASP A 238 -4.99 -5.14 -23.55
CA ASP A 238 -6.31 -5.73 -23.36
C ASP A 238 -7.15 -4.92 -22.35
N ASP A 239 -7.78 -5.59 -21.40
CA ASP A 239 -8.59 -5.03 -20.33
C ASP A 239 -7.97 -5.24 -18.93
N PHE A 240 -6.65 -5.31 -18.88
CA PHE A 240 -5.85 -5.37 -17.65
C PHE A 240 -5.44 -3.97 -17.19
N ASP A 241 -5.46 -3.78 -15.88
CA ASP A 241 -5.11 -2.55 -15.20
C ASP A 241 -3.99 -2.81 -14.18
N VAL A 242 -3.10 -1.84 -13.98
CA VAL A 242 -1.96 -1.97 -13.05
C VAL A 242 -2.45 -1.77 -11.62
N THR A 243 -2.08 -2.70 -10.72
CA THR A 243 -2.47 -2.64 -9.31
C THR A 243 -1.29 -2.52 -8.35
N ASP A 244 -0.11 -3.06 -8.69
CA ASP A 244 1.12 -2.81 -7.92
C ASP A 244 2.38 -3.11 -8.75
N GLY A 245 3.56 -2.93 -8.16
CA GLY A 245 4.82 -3.28 -8.76
C GLY A 245 5.99 -3.35 -7.79
N ALA A 246 7.00 -4.13 -8.17
CA ALA A 246 8.19 -4.36 -7.37
C ALA A 246 9.44 -4.46 -8.25
N TRP A 247 10.56 -3.94 -7.76
CA TRP A 247 11.80 -3.95 -8.50
C TRP A 247 12.60 -5.23 -8.25
N LEU A 248 13.17 -5.77 -9.33
CA LEU A 248 14.16 -6.82 -9.28
C LEU A 248 15.55 -6.24 -8.96
N PRO A 249 16.46 -7.04 -8.36
CA PRO A 249 17.83 -6.60 -8.10
C PRO A 249 18.63 -6.22 -9.35
N ASP A 250 18.26 -6.77 -10.51
CA ASP A 250 18.88 -6.44 -11.80
C ASP A 250 18.43 -5.09 -12.37
N GLY A 251 17.49 -4.42 -11.72
CA GLY A 251 17.01 -3.11 -12.11
C GLY A 251 15.77 -3.12 -12.99
N ASP A 252 15.15 -4.27 -13.26
CA ASP A 252 13.87 -4.33 -13.95
C ASP A 252 12.68 -4.20 -13.00
N LEU A 253 11.58 -3.67 -13.50
CA LEU A 253 10.34 -3.47 -12.74
C LEU A 253 9.37 -4.60 -13.08
N LEU A 254 8.88 -5.32 -12.08
CA LEU A 254 7.71 -6.15 -12.20
C LEU A 254 6.45 -5.33 -11.93
N LEU A 255 5.44 -5.53 -12.75
CA LEU A 255 4.10 -5.00 -12.57
C LEU A 255 3.16 -6.18 -12.31
N LEU A 256 2.29 -5.99 -11.33
CA LEU A 256 1.07 -6.77 -11.17
C LEU A 256 -0.02 -6.06 -11.96
N GLU A 257 -0.59 -6.76 -12.92
CA GLU A 257 -1.80 -6.30 -13.60
C GLU A 257 -2.97 -7.21 -13.23
N ARG A 258 -4.15 -6.62 -13.10
CA ARG A 258 -5.39 -7.30 -12.75
C ARG A 258 -6.45 -7.02 -13.81
N ARG A 259 -7.28 -8.03 -14.05
CA ARG A 259 -8.53 -7.89 -14.78
C ARG A 259 -9.68 -8.34 -13.89
N PHE A 260 -10.61 -7.44 -13.62
CA PHE A 260 -11.83 -7.77 -12.90
C PHE A 260 -13.03 -7.08 -13.56
N ARG A 261 -13.55 -7.68 -14.64
CA ARG A 261 -14.65 -7.11 -15.43
C ARG A 261 -15.65 -8.17 -15.84
N PHE A 262 -16.94 -7.83 -15.81
CA PHE A 262 -17.97 -8.67 -16.42
C PHE A 262 -18.12 -8.29 -17.91
N PRO A 263 -18.05 -9.23 -18.88
CA PRO A 263 -18.04 -10.70 -18.73
C PRO A 263 -16.64 -11.36 -18.77
N SER A 264 -15.55 -10.59 -18.91
CA SER A 264 -14.17 -11.10 -19.07
C SER A 264 -13.66 -11.99 -17.92
N GLY A 265 -14.31 -11.92 -16.76
CA GLY A 265 -13.96 -12.68 -15.57
C GLY A 265 -12.74 -12.11 -14.85
N LEU A 266 -12.18 -12.90 -13.95
CA LEU A 266 -10.98 -12.58 -13.21
C LEU A 266 -9.72 -12.98 -14.00
N GLY A 267 -8.68 -12.16 -13.90
CA GLY A 267 -7.34 -12.51 -14.35
C GLY A 267 -6.27 -11.70 -13.65
N MET A 268 -5.05 -12.22 -13.65
CA MET A 268 -3.85 -11.49 -13.24
C MET A 268 -2.70 -11.75 -14.20
N ARG A 269 -1.80 -10.78 -14.32
CA ARG A 269 -0.54 -10.91 -15.05
C ARG A 269 0.62 -10.40 -14.21
N ILE A 270 1.78 -11.03 -14.40
CA ILE A 270 3.05 -10.43 -14.02
C ILE A 270 3.75 -9.99 -15.28
N VAL A 271 4.07 -8.70 -15.36
CA VAL A 271 4.73 -8.08 -16.52
C VAL A 271 6.08 -7.54 -16.10
N ARG A 272 7.13 -7.84 -16.87
CA ARG A 272 8.48 -7.33 -16.66
C ARG A 272 8.77 -6.17 -17.60
N VAL A 273 9.01 -5.01 -17.02
CA VAL A 273 9.40 -3.78 -17.68
C VAL A 273 10.89 -3.55 -17.49
N LYS A 274 11.61 -3.26 -18.58
CA LYS A 274 13.03 -2.95 -18.49
C LYS A 274 13.26 -1.62 -17.79
N GLY A 275 14.06 -1.59 -16.72
CA GLY A 275 14.24 -0.38 -15.93
C GLY A 275 14.90 0.77 -16.69
N ASP A 276 15.79 0.46 -17.64
CA ASP A 276 16.46 1.44 -18.50
C ASP A 276 15.54 2.13 -19.51
N SER A 277 14.36 1.54 -19.76
CA SER A 277 13.33 2.14 -20.60
C SER A 277 12.53 3.22 -19.86
N ILE A 278 12.53 3.20 -18.52
CA ILE A 278 11.77 4.14 -17.69
C ILE A 278 12.53 5.46 -17.58
N LYS A 279 12.03 6.47 -18.29
CA LYS A 279 12.55 7.84 -18.27
C LYS A 279 11.48 8.83 -18.70
N PRO A 280 11.60 10.12 -18.32
CA PRO A 280 10.65 11.14 -18.73
C PRO A 280 10.39 11.15 -20.24
N GLY A 281 9.12 11.21 -20.63
CA GLY A 281 8.66 11.23 -22.02
C GLY A 281 8.67 9.89 -22.75
N ALA A 282 9.12 8.79 -22.12
CA ALA A 282 9.08 7.48 -22.75
C ALA A 282 7.65 6.91 -22.85
N LEU A 283 7.42 6.09 -23.88
CA LEU A 283 6.37 5.09 -23.89
C LEU A 283 7.02 3.75 -23.55
N VAL A 284 6.68 3.21 -22.39
CA VAL A 284 7.25 2.02 -21.79
C VAL A 284 6.33 0.83 -22.05
N ASP A 285 6.92 -0.33 -22.26
CA ASP A 285 6.20 -1.58 -22.47
C ASP A 285 6.96 -2.74 -21.78
N GLY A 286 6.30 -3.88 -21.59
CA GLY A 286 6.87 -5.02 -20.85
C GLY A 286 6.57 -6.40 -21.43
N GLU A 287 7.30 -7.41 -20.96
CA GLU A 287 7.12 -8.83 -21.28
C GLU A 287 6.19 -9.50 -20.27
N ILE A 288 5.18 -10.26 -20.72
CA ILE A 288 4.32 -11.04 -19.82
C ILE A 288 5.10 -12.28 -19.34
N LEU A 289 5.32 -12.38 -18.04
CA LEU A 289 5.99 -13.51 -17.39
C LEU A 289 5.01 -14.62 -16.95
N LEU A 290 3.81 -14.20 -16.54
CA LEU A 290 2.71 -15.06 -16.09
C LEU A 290 1.39 -14.41 -16.55
N ASP A 291 0.48 -15.23 -17.05
CA ASP A 291 -0.92 -14.86 -17.31
C ASP A 291 -1.80 -15.96 -16.70
N ALA A 292 -2.68 -15.59 -15.78
CA ALA A 292 -3.58 -16.48 -15.08
C ALA A 292 -5.01 -15.96 -15.12
N ASP A 293 -5.97 -16.86 -15.35
CA ASP A 293 -7.40 -16.58 -15.34
C ASP A 293 -8.12 -17.19 -14.13
N GLN A 294 -9.45 -17.09 -14.11
CA GLN A 294 -10.30 -17.62 -13.05
C GLN A 294 -10.22 -19.14 -12.81
N SER A 295 -9.50 -19.91 -13.65
CA SER A 295 -9.26 -21.34 -13.38
C SER A 295 -8.16 -21.56 -12.34
N PHE A 296 -7.35 -20.54 -12.05
CA PHE A 296 -6.30 -20.57 -11.05
C PHE A 296 -6.76 -20.04 -9.69
N GLN A 297 -5.97 -20.28 -8.64
CA GLN A 297 -6.17 -19.80 -7.28
C GLN A 297 -5.76 -18.33 -7.16
N ILE A 298 -6.46 -17.46 -7.88
CA ILE A 298 -6.30 -16.01 -7.86
C ILE A 298 -7.59 -15.36 -7.36
N ASP A 299 -7.48 -14.11 -6.89
CA ASP A 299 -8.61 -13.25 -6.56
C ASP A 299 -8.33 -11.83 -7.07
N ASN A 300 -8.93 -10.79 -6.50
CA ASN A 300 -8.63 -9.39 -6.79
C ASN A 300 -7.20 -9.03 -6.32
N MET A 301 -6.18 -9.46 -7.07
CA MET A 301 -4.76 -9.29 -6.72
C MET A 301 -4.37 -7.80 -6.75
N GLU A 302 -4.01 -7.25 -5.60
CA GLU A 302 -3.72 -5.82 -5.44
C GLU A 302 -2.29 -5.52 -4.98
N GLY A 303 -1.57 -6.45 -4.34
CA GLY A 303 -0.22 -6.17 -3.85
C GLY A 303 0.82 -7.12 -4.41
N LEU A 304 2.02 -6.60 -4.65
CA LEU A 304 3.19 -7.37 -5.11
C LEU A 304 4.46 -6.85 -4.44
N ASP A 305 5.28 -7.76 -3.91
CA ASP A 305 6.68 -7.46 -3.60
C ASP A 305 7.64 -8.59 -3.98
N VAL A 306 8.93 -8.27 -4.05
CA VAL A 306 10.01 -9.23 -4.32
C VAL A 306 10.90 -9.37 -3.09
N VAL A 307 11.05 -10.60 -2.62
CA VAL A 307 11.98 -10.99 -1.56
C VAL A 307 13.16 -11.75 -2.17
N ASP A 308 14.37 -11.23 -1.99
CA ASP A 308 15.61 -11.92 -2.35
C ASP A 308 16.00 -12.89 -1.22
N MET A 309 15.90 -14.19 -1.48
CA MET A 309 16.29 -15.24 -0.54
C MET A 309 17.81 -15.54 -0.59
N GLY A 310 18.56 -14.80 -1.42
CA GLY A 310 19.97 -15.00 -1.70
C GLY A 310 20.22 -16.00 -2.83
N ASN A 311 21.44 -15.96 -3.38
CA ASN A 311 21.88 -16.87 -4.45
C ASN A 311 21.00 -16.87 -5.71
N GLY A 312 20.30 -15.76 -5.99
CA GLY A 312 19.41 -15.62 -7.13
C GLY A 312 18.01 -16.22 -6.94
N ASP A 313 17.66 -16.66 -5.72
CA ASP A 313 16.33 -17.15 -5.39
C ASP A 313 15.38 -15.97 -5.08
N LEU A 314 14.78 -15.42 -6.13
CA LEU A 314 13.85 -14.30 -6.04
C LEU A 314 12.41 -14.81 -5.88
N ARG A 315 11.76 -14.42 -4.77
CA ARG A 315 10.40 -14.81 -4.42
C ARG A 315 9.47 -13.62 -4.62
N LEU A 316 8.50 -13.76 -5.51
CA LEU A 316 7.40 -12.81 -5.67
C LEU A 316 6.32 -13.20 -4.66
N ILE A 317 5.94 -12.26 -3.80
CA ILE A 317 4.83 -12.41 -2.87
C ILE A 317 3.72 -11.49 -3.34
N LEU A 318 2.56 -12.08 -3.64
CA LEU A 318 1.38 -11.36 -4.06
C LEU A 318 0.31 -11.43 -2.97
N VAL A 319 -0.48 -10.38 -2.83
CA VAL A 319 -1.67 -10.36 -1.98
C VAL A 319 -2.90 -9.94 -2.77
N SER A 320 -4.06 -10.45 -2.39
CA SER A 320 -5.34 -10.00 -2.94
C SER A 320 -6.17 -9.29 -1.91
N ASP A 321 -7.02 -8.42 -2.43
CA ASP A 321 -8.08 -7.81 -1.70
C ASP A 321 -9.37 -8.65 -1.75
N ASP A 322 -10.06 -8.70 -0.62
CA ASP A 322 -11.43 -9.20 -0.55
C ASP A 322 -12.51 -8.12 -0.74
N ASN A 323 -12.13 -6.84 -0.89
CA ASN A 323 -12.99 -5.64 -0.93
C ASN A 323 -14.14 -5.65 0.10
N HIS A 324 -14.00 -6.40 1.21
CA HIS A 324 -15.09 -6.74 2.12
C HIS A 324 -16.35 -7.37 1.46
N PHE A 325 -16.25 -7.93 0.25
CA PHE A 325 -17.32 -8.68 -0.41
C PHE A 325 -17.24 -10.17 -0.04
N MET A 326 -18.39 -10.77 0.31
CA MET A 326 -18.47 -12.16 0.81
C MET A 326 -17.94 -13.27 -0.13
N LEU A 327 -17.59 -12.96 -1.38
CA LEU A 327 -17.12 -13.94 -2.37
C LEU A 327 -15.62 -13.85 -2.66
N GLN A 328 -14.96 -12.76 -2.28
CA GLN A 328 -13.53 -12.59 -2.51
C GLN A 328 -12.73 -13.07 -1.30
N ARG A 329 -11.48 -13.46 -1.55
CA ARG A 329 -10.57 -14.07 -0.58
C ARG A 329 -9.35 -13.19 -0.40
N THR A 330 -8.92 -13.01 0.84
CA THR A 330 -7.58 -12.48 1.12
C THR A 330 -6.55 -13.60 0.91
N LEU A 331 -5.97 -13.67 -0.28
CA LEU A 331 -4.89 -14.59 -0.62
C LEU A 331 -3.52 -13.95 -0.39
N MET A 332 -2.55 -14.76 0.01
CA MET A 332 -1.12 -14.46 -0.11
C MET A 332 -0.45 -15.58 -0.90
N LEU A 333 0.02 -15.29 -2.11
CA LEU A 333 0.61 -16.27 -3.02
C LEU A 333 2.12 -16.07 -3.13
N GLU A 334 2.87 -17.15 -3.29
CA GLU A 334 4.32 -17.08 -3.45
C GLU A 334 4.79 -17.82 -4.71
N PHE A 335 5.55 -17.11 -5.53
CA PHE A 335 6.19 -17.64 -6.72
C PHE A 335 7.70 -17.44 -6.67
N ARG A 336 8.47 -18.36 -7.24
CA ARG A 336 9.87 -18.16 -7.55
C ARG A 336 10.00 -17.68 -9.00
N LEU A 337 10.77 -16.62 -9.21
CA LEU A 337 11.17 -16.20 -10.55
C LEU A 337 12.22 -17.16 -11.09
N GLN A 338 11.95 -17.76 -12.25
CA GLN A 338 12.91 -18.59 -12.96
C GLN A 338 13.94 -17.71 -13.72
N PRO A 339 15.18 -18.19 -13.90
CA PRO A 339 16.21 -17.48 -14.65
C PRO A 339 15.88 -17.12 -16.11
#